data_AF-A0A645F288-F1
#
_entry.id   AF-A0A645F288-F1
#
_cell.length_a   1.000
_cell.length_b   1.000
_cell.length_c   1.000
_cell.angle_alpha   90.00
_cell.angle_beta   90.00
_cell.angle_gamma   90.00
#
_symmetry.space_group_name_H-M   'P 1'
#
loop_
_entity.id
_entity.type
_entity.pdbx_description
1 polymer ?
#
loop_
_entity_poly.entity_id
_entity_poly.type
_entity_poly.pdbx_seq_one_letter_code
_entity_poly.pdbx_strand_id
1 'polypeptide(L)'
;MVRMSDRVENTDLNLLISAVLTSSQVGANLSDILDTISDTIKDRIRLREEIRVLSAQGRISGVIIGLLPVVLLLFLMMLNPEYINEFVSTNLGRILLGTGLIMEIIGFMVVSKIVDVKY
;
A
#
# COMPACT_ATOMS: atom_id res chain seq x y z
N MET A 1 -25.42 14.31 -24.97
CA MET A 1 -25.01 13.96 -23.60
C MET A 1 -24.14 12.71 -23.54
N VAL A 2 -24.38 11.68 -24.36
CA VAL A 2 -23.49 10.48 -24.45
C VAL A 2 -22.02 10.81 -24.79
N ARG A 3 -21.77 11.83 -25.61
CA ARG A 3 -20.40 12.24 -26.03
C ARG A 3 -19.51 12.90 -24.96
N MET A 4 -20.02 13.20 -23.76
CA MET A 4 -19.21 13.75 -22.65
C MET A 4 -18.63 12.66 -21.73
N SER A 5 -19.26 11.48 -21.65
CA SER A 5 -18.75 10.36 -20.82
C SER A 5 -17.44 9.79 -21.38
N ASP A 6 -17.28 9.77 -22.70
CA ASP A 6 -16.10 9.16 -23.35
C ASP A 6 -14.82 10.00 -23.24
N ARG A 7 -14.88 11.23 -22.73
CA ARG A 7 -13.69 12.13 -22.65
C ARG A 7 -13.16 12.32 -21.24
N VAL A 8 -13.86 11.83 -20.22
CA VAL A 8 -13.45 11.94 -18.82
C VAL A 8 -13.57 10.56 -18.19
N GLU A 9 -12.48 9.79 -18.23
CA GLU A 9 -12.31 8.52 -17.52
C GLU A 9 -12.26 8.75 -16.00
N ASN A 10 -13.35 9.28 -15.43
CA ASN A 10 -13.50 9.50 -14.00
C ASN A 10 -14.73 8.74 -13.51
N THR A 11 -14.49 7.69 -12.73
CA THR A 11 -15.51 6.82 -12.15
C THR A 11 -16.58 7.59 -11.37
N ASP A 12 -16.22 8.70 -10.73
CA ASP A 12 -17.16 9.51 -9.94
C ASP A 12 -18.08 10.35 -10.85
N LEU A 13 -17.61 10.75 -12.04
CA LEU A 13 -18.45 11.40 -13.06
C LEU A 13 -19.44 10.43 -13.70
N ASN A 14 -19.02 9.19 -13.96
CA ASN A 14 -19.91 8.14 -14.46
C ASN A 14 -21.01 7.77 -13.45
N LEU A 15 -20.70 7.83 -12.14
CA LEU A 15 -21.68 7.65 -11.07
C LEU A 15 -22.74 8.78 -11.12
N LEU A 16 -22.31 10.03 -11.23
CA LEU A 16 -23.19 11.20 -11.37
C LEU A 16 -24.10 11.08 -12.60
N ILE A 17 -23.53 10.76 -13.77
CA ILE A 17 -24.30 10.62 -15.02
C ILE A 17 -25.34 9.50 -14.92
N SER A 18 -24.96 8.34 -14.38
CA SER A 18 -25.86 7.20 -14.22
C SER A 18 -27.03 7.52 -13.29
N ALA A 19 -26.75 8.23 -12.21
CA ALA A 19 -27.77 8.61 -11.25
C ALA A 19 -28.74 9.66 -11.81
N VAL A 20 -28.25 10.67 -12.55
CA VAL A 20 -29.09 11.69 -13.21
C VAL A 20 -30.01 11.04 -14.27
N LEU A 21 -29.48 10.10 -15.05
CA LEU A 21 -30.28 9.37 -16.04
C LEU A 21 -31.36 8.52 -15.35
N THR A 22 -31.01 7.82 -14.28
CA THR A 22 -31.95 6.98 -13.50
C THR A 22 -33.02 7.83 -12.81
N SER A 23 -32.63 8.94 -12.16
CA SER A 23 -33.57 9.84 -11.48
C SER A 23 -34.57 10.47 -12.45
N SER A 24 -34.12 10.82 -13.66
CA SER A 24 -34.98 11.36 -14.71
C SER A 24 -36.00 10.35 -15.25
N GLN A 25 -35.73 9.04 -15.13
CA GLN A 25 -36.64 7.96 -15.54
C GLN A 25 -37.66 7.57 -14.48
N VAL A 26 -37.32 7.71 -13.19
CA VAL A 26 -38.16 7.26 -12.07
C VAL A 26 -39.01 8.40 -11.46
N GLY A 27 -38.69 9.66 -11.76
CA GLY A 27 -39.40 10.83 -11.21
C GLY A 27 -39.08 11.12 -9.74
N ALA A 28 -37.98 10.53 -9.23
CA ALA A 28 -37.47 10.78 -7.89
C ALA A 28 -36.86 12.19 -7.79
N ASN A 29 -36.96 12.81 -6.62
CA ASN A 29 -36.42 14.14 -6.36
C ASN A 29 -34.90 14.13 -6.59
N LEU A 30 -34.47 14.81 -7.66
CA LEU A 30 -33.07 14.87 -8.08
C LEU A 30 -32.16 15.40 -6.96
N SER A 31 -32.68 16.28 -6.09
CA SER A 31 -31.95 16.76 -4.92
C SER A 31 -31.50 15.62 -4.00
N ASP A 32 -32.40 14.69 -3.65
CA ASP A 32 -32.09 13.59 -2.72
C ASP A 32 -31.02 12.63 -3.29
N ILE A 33 -31.06 12.41 -4.60
CA ILE A 33 -30.08 11.56 -5.31
C ILE A 33 -28.73 12.27 -5.43
N LEU A 34 -28.72 13.57 -5.74
CA LEU A 34 -27.50 14.36 -5.78
C LEU A 34 -26.85 14.49 -4.39
N ASP A 35 -27.64 14.57 -3.33
CA ASP A 35 -27.15 14.58 -1.95
C ASP A 35 -26.49 13.23 -1.60
N THR A 36 -27.14 12.12 -1.93
CA THR A 36 -26.59 10.76 -1.72
C THR A 36 -25.26 10.56 -2.47
N ILE A 37 -25.16 11.04 -3.70
CA ILE A 37 -23.92 10.97 -4.48
C ILE A 37 -22.84 11.87 -3.89
N SER A 38 -23.21 13.08 -3.50
CA SER A 38 -22.28 14.03 -2.88
C SER A 38 -21.67 13.44 -1.62
N ASP A 39 -22.47 12.76 -0.80
CA ASP A 39 -21.99 12.09 0.41
C ASP A 39 -21.14 10.85 0.07
N THR A 40 -21.54 10.05 -0.93
CA THR A 40 -20.74 8.92 -1.42
C THR A 40 -19.36 9.38 -1.93
N ILE A 41 -19.30 10.50 -2.66
CA ILE A 41 -18.03 11.06 -3.16
C ILE A 41 -17.15 11.53 -1.99
N LYS A 42 -17.72 12.24 -1.01
CA LYS A 42 -16.99 12.66 0.19
C LYS A 42 -16.42 11.46 0.96
N ASP A 43 -17.20 10.39 1.11
CA ASP A 43 -16.76 9.18 1.81
C ASP A 43 -15.64 8.46 1.03
N ARG A 44 -15.71 8.42 -0.31
CA ARG A 44 -14.62 7.91 -1.14
C ARG A 44 -13.34 8.73 -1.00
N ILE A 45 -13.45 10.05 -0.91
CA ILE A 45 -12.30 10.95 -0.70
C ILE A 45 -11.66 10.65 0.67
N ARG A 46 -12.47 10.58 1.74
CA ARG A 46 -11.99 10.24 3.09
C ARG A 46 -11.31 8.87 3.12
N LEU A 47 -11.92 7.86 2.52
CA LEU A 47 -11.35 6.50 2.46
C LEU A 47 -10.00 6.48 1.74
N ARG A 48 -9.88 7.22 0.62
CA ARG A 48 -8.61 7.35 -0.11
C ARG A 48 -7.52 8.02 0.74
N GLU A 49 -7.89 9.03 1.51
CA GLU A 49 -6.97 9.70 2.44
C GLU A 49 -6.54 8.77 3.58
N GLU A 50 -7.49 8.06 4.22
CA GLU A 50 -7.20 7.11 5.29
C GLU A 50 -6.24 6.02 4.86
N ILE A 51 -6.51 5.38 3.73
CA ILE A 51 -5.62 4.34 3.19
C ILE A 51 -4.28 4.93 2.78
N ARG A 52 -4.21 6.15 2.22
CA ARG A 52 -2.91 6.80 1.94
C ARG A 52 -2.08 6.93 3.22
N VAL A 53 -2.70 7.36 4.32
CA VAL A 53 -2.04 7.49 5.63
C VAL A 53 -1.60 6.12 6.16
N LEU A 54 -2.50 5.13 6.15
CA LEU A 54 -2.21 3.77 6.62
C LEU A 54 -1.11 3.09 5.79
N SER A 55 -1.14 3.23 4.47
CA SER A 55 -0.09 2.73 3.57
C SER A 55 1.25 3.42 3.81
N ALA A 56 1.25 4.73 4.08
CA ALA A 56 2.48 5.46 4.43
C ALA A 56 3.08 4.96 5.75
N GLN A 57 2.24 4.76 6.78
CA GLN A 57 2.67 4.17 8.05
C GLN A 57 3.23 2.75 7.85
N GLY A 58 2.50 1.89 7.14
CA GLY A 58 2.91 0.53 6.82
C GLY A 58 4.24 0.48 6.05
N ARG A 59 4.48 1.43 5.13
CA ARG A 59 5.74 1.56 4.40
C ARG A 59 6.91 1.84 5.35
N ILE A 60 6.74 2.81 6.25
CA ILE A 60 7.79 3.19 7.20
C ILE A 60 8.09 2.01 8.13
N SER A 61 7.06 1.37 8.70
CA SER A 61 7.24 0.19 9.55
C SER A 61 7.93 -0.96 8.80
N GLY A 62 7.55 -1.21 7.54
CA GLY A 62 8.18 -2.21 6.70
C GLY A 62 9.67 -1.95 6.44
N VAL A 63 10.02 -0.70 6.15
CA VAL A 63 11.42 -0.29 5.96
C VAL A 63 12.22 -0.43 7.25
N ILE A 64 11.67 -0.01 8.40
CA ILE A 64 12.35 -0.15 9.69
C ILE A 64 12.63 -1.62 9.99
N ILE A 65 11.62 -2.48 9.86
CA ILE A 65 11.77 -3.92 10.15
C ILE A 65 12.75 -4.57 9.18
N GLY A 66 12.68 -4.28 7.88
CA GLY A 66 13.60 -4.82 6.89
C GLY A 66 15.04 -4.30 7.01
N LEU A 67 15.27 -3.22 7.75
CA LEU A 67 16.63 -2.74 8.04
C LEU A 67 17.19 -3.34 9.34
N LEU A 68 16.36 -3.88 10.23
CA LEU A 68 16.81 -4.41 11.53
C LEU A 68 17.91 -5.47 11.39
N PRO A 69 17.80 -6.49 10.52
CA PRO A 69 18.83 -7.53 10.44
C PRO A 69 20.16 -7.00 9.95
N VAL A 70 20.14 -6.04 9.01
CA VAL A 70 21.34 -5.36 8.50
C VAL A 70 22.00 -4.53 9.60
N VAL A 71 21.21 -3.73 10.34
CA VAL A 71 21.70 -2.89 11.43
C VAL A 71 22.27 -3.76 12.56
N LEU A 72 21.58 -4.82 12.96
CA LEU A 72 22.04 -5.76 13.98
C LEU A 72 23.35 -6.44 13.58
N LEU A 73 23.47 -6.86 12.32
CA LEU A 73 24.70 -7.48 11.81
C LEU A 73 25.87 -6.49 11.87
N LEU A 74 25.69 -5.25 11.39
CA LEU A 74 26.72 -4.20 11.49
C LEU A 74 27.09 -3.88 12.94
N PHE A 75 26.08 -3.79 13.81
CA PHE A 75 26.27 -3.51 15.23
C PHE A 75 27.07 -4.64 15.91
N LEU A 76 26.76 -5.90 15.63
CA LEU A 76 27.50 -7.05 16.12
C LEU A 76 28.93 -7.10 15.55
N MET A 77 29.15 -6.71 14.30
CA MET A 77 30.49 -6.60 13.73
C MET A 77 31.35 -5.57 14.46
N MET A 78 30.76 -4.47 14.95
CA MET A 78 31.49 -3.44 15.70
C MET A 78 31.75 -3.81 17.16
N LEU A 79 30.75 -4.39 17.84
CA LEU A 79 30.87 -4.73 19.27
C LEU A 79 31.56 -6.06 19.52
N ASN A 80 31.36 -7.06 18.66
CA ASN A 80 31.89 -8.40 18.82
C ASN A 80 32.31 -9.00 17.46
N PRO A 81 33.42 -8.52 16.88
CA PRO A 81 33.90 -8.99 15.58
C PRO A 81 34.29 -10.48 15.57
N GLU A 82 34.73 -11.03 16.71
CA GLU A 82 35.06 -12.46 16.84
C GLU A 82 33.84 -13.34 16.60
N TYR A 83 32.68 -12.98 17.15
CA TYR A 83 31.43 -13.72 16.96
C TYR A 83 31.02 -13.82 15.49
N ILE A 84 31.10 -12.72 14.73
CA ILE A 84 30.78 -12.72 13.31
C ILE A 84 31.84 -13.48 12.51
N ASN A 85 33.12 -13.34 12.86
CA ASN A 85 34.20 -14.09 12.20
C ASN A 85 34.05 -15.60 12.35
N GLU A 86 33.59 -16.10 13.50
CA GLU A 86 33.30 -17.52 13.70
C GLU A 86 32.11 -17.99 12.84
N PHE A 87 31.07 -17.15 12.72
CA PHE A 87 29.94 -17.39 11.83
C PHE A 87 30.34 -17.42 10.34
N VAL A 88 31.24 -16.55 9.91
CA VAL A 88 31.67 -16.48 8.50
C VAL A 88 32.71 -17.55 8.16
N SER A 89 33.56 -17.94 9.12
CA SER A 89 34.61 -18.94 8.89
C SER A 89 34.05 -20.37 8.83
N THR A 90 33.03 -20.69 9.62
CA THR A 90 32.40 -22.02 9.63
C THR A 90 31.50 -22.25 8.40
N ASN A 91 31.51 -23.48 7.87
CA ASN A 91 30.65 -23.86 6.74
C ASN A 91 29.15 -23.72 7.07
N LEU A 92 28.78 -24.06 8.32
CA LEU A 92 27.39 -23.98 8.79
C LEU A 92 26.95 -22.51 8.90
N GLY A 93 27.78 -21.62 9.47
CA GLY A 93 27.44 -20.21 9.59
C GLY A 93 27.30 -19.51 8.23
N ARG A 94 28.12 -19.86 7.23
CA ARG A 94 27.93 -19.38 5.85
C ARG A 94 26.60 -19.80 5.23
N ILE A 95 26.18 -21.05 5.45
CA ILE A 95 24.87 -21.53 4.98
C ILE A 95 23.74 -20.74 5.66
N LEU A 96 23.80 -20.57 6.99
CA LEU A 96 22.79 -19.82 7.74
C LEU A 96 22.69 -18.35 7.30
N LEU A 97 23.83 -17.68 7.10
CA LEU A 97 23.87 -16.31 6.59
C LEU A 97 23.27 -16.22 5.19
N GLY A 98 23.61 -17.17 4.31
CA GLY A 98 23.05 -17.24 2.95
C GLY A 98 21.54 -17.44 2.96
N THR A 99 21.03 -18.39 3.76
CA THR A 99 19.60 -18.63 3.89
C THR A 99 18.87 -17.45 4.52
N GLY A 100 19.46 -16.83 5.54
CA GLY A 100 18.90 -15.64 6.20
C GLY A 100 18.79 -14.46 5.25
N LEU A 101 19.82 -14.22 4.42
CA LEU A 101 19.80 -13.18 3.41
C LEU A 101 18.70 -13.41 2.36
N ILE A 102 18.51 -14.65 1.91
CA ILE A 102 17.43 -15.00 0.98
C ILE A 102 16.06 -14.75 1.62
N MET A 103 15.86 -15.20 2.87
CA MET A 103 14.60 -14.97 3.59
C MET A 103 14.34 -13.47 3.79
N GLU A 104 15.37 -12.67 4.06
CA GLU A 104 15.27 -11.22 4.21
C GLU A 104 14.82 -10.55 2.91
N ILE A 105 15.43 -10.92 1.78
CA ILE A 105 15.04 -10.41 0.45
C ILE A 105 13.59 -10.76 0.15
N ILE A 106 13.16 -12.00 0.41
CA ILE A 106 11.78 -12.44 0.22
C ILE A 106 10.84 -11.63 1.11
N GLY A 107 11.16 -11.48 2.40
CA GLY A 107 10.39 -10.69 3.36
C GLY A 107 10.22 -9.25 2.89
N PHE A 108 11.32 -8.61 2.48
CA PHE A 108 11.30 -7.25 1.96
C PHE A 108 10.44 -7.10 0.70
N MET A 109 10.50 -8.07 -0.22
CA MET A 109 9.65 -8.09 -1.42
C MET A 109 8.17 -8.23 -1.07
N VAL A 110 7.82 -9.12 -0.13
CA VAL A 110 6.43 -9.32 0.32
C VAL A 110 5.90 -8.04 0.97
N VAL A 111 6.65 -7.43 1.87
CA VAL A 111 6.28 -6.17 2.52
C VAL A 111 6.10 -5.05 1.48
N SER A 112 7.04 -4.92 0.53
CA SER A 112 6.94 -3.95 -0.56
C SER A 112 5.69 -4.14 -1.40
N LYS A 113 5.26 -5.39 -1.62
CA LYS A 113 4.05 -5.71 -2.37
C LYS A 113 2.78 -5.37 -1.60
N ILE A 114 2.74 -5.63 -0.30
CA ILE A 114 1.59 -5.32 0.58
C ILE A 114 1.38 -3.81 0.67
N VAL A 115 2.47 -3.05 0.72
CA VAL A 115 2.46 -1.60 0.87
C VAL A 115 2.18 -0.87 -0.45
N ASP A 116 2.43 -1.49 -1.61
CA ASP A 116 2.07 -0.95 -2.93
C ASP A 116 0.57 -1.10 -3.21
N VAL A 117 -0.24 -0.31 -2.50
CA VAL A 117 -1.67 -0.19 -2.78
C VAL A 117 -1.84 0.78 -3.95
N LYS A 118 -1.98 0.23 -5.16
CA LYS A 118 -2.37 0.99 -6.34
C LYS A 118 -3.87 1.29 -6.28
N TYR A 119 -4.20 2.55 -6.45
CA TYR A 119 -5.56 3.08 -6.58
C TYR A 119 -5.95 3.25 -8.05
#